data_AF-A0A2E7ZTZ0-F1
#
_entry.id   AF-A0A2E7ZTZ0-F1
#
_cell.length_a   1.000
_cell.length_b   1.000
_cell.length_c   1.000
_cell.angle_alpha   90.00
_cell.angle_beta   90.00
_cell.angle_gamma   90.00
#
_symmetry.space_group_name_H-M   'P 1'
#
loop_
_entity.id
_entity.type
_entity.pdbx_description
1 polymer ?
#
loop_
_entity_poly.entity_id
_entity_poly.type
_entity_poly.pdbx_seq_one_letter_code
_entity_poly.pdbx_strand_id
1 'polypeptide(L)'
;MYDPDQPDDLDGHSHQPMRLIDDPWCTIDSCDCGTVHVHTRTLSVRLTQEQFLLLARSIGVAAHRLDSLLADRAEQACEWSGTPTAEA
;
A
#
# COMPACT_ATOMS: atom_id res chain seq x y z
N MET A 1 -20.78 -11.79 4.65
CA MET A 1 -21.00 -10.62 3.78
C MET A 1 -20.59 -9.42 4.60
N TYR A 2 -19.56 -8.71 4.16
CA TYR A 2 -19.14 -7.44 4.75
C TYR A 2 -19.99 -6.35 4.09
N ASP A 3 -20.79 -5.64 4.87
CA ASP A 3 -21.65 -4.56 4.39
C ASP A 3 -20.89 -3.22 4.59
N PRO A 4 -20.48 -2.53 3.52
CA PRO A 4 -19.67 -1.32 3.62
C PRO A 4 -20.46 -0.08 4.09
N ASP A 5 -21.78 -0.19 4.28
CA ASP A 5 -22.67 0.90 4.70
C ASP A 5 -23.10 0.80 6.17
N GLN A 6 -22.71 -0.25 6.89
CA GLN A 6 -22.84 -0.29 8.35
C GLN A 6 -21.54 0.14 9.01
N PRO A 7 -21.46 1.35 9.61
CA PRO A 7 -20.41 1.63 10.57
C PRO A 7 -20.57 0.63 11.71
N ASP A 8 -19.52 -0.15 11.99
CA ASP A 8 -19.43 -0.99 13.18
C ASP A 8 -19.52 -0.07 14.42
N ASP A 9 -20.76 0.12 14.89
CA ASP A 9 -21.16 0.88 16.08
C ASP A 9 -20.76 0.11 17.36
N LEU A 10 -19.47 -0.16 17.53
CA LEU A 10 -18.94 -0.83 18.72
C LEU A 10 -18.76 0.10 19.92
N ASP A 11 -18.99 1.42 19.78
CA ASP A 11 -18.82 2.39 20.89
C ASP A 11 -19.84 3.55 20.92
N GLY A 12 -20.91 3.54 20.11
CA GLY A 12 -21.96 4.56 20.16
C GLY A 12 -21.50 5.99 19.81
N HIS A 13 -20.34 6.12 19.20
CA HIS A 13 -19.87 7.34 18.56
C HIS A 13 -20.09 7.21 17.06
N SER A 14 -20.93 8.08 16.50
CA SER A 14 -21.09 8.23 15.07
C SER A 14 -19.78 8.76 14.49
N HIS A 15 -18.86 7.85 14.18
CA HIS A 15 -17.63 8.17 13.49
C HIS A 15 -18.00 8.39 12.04
N GLN A 16 -18.02 9.64 11.57
CA GLN A 16 -18.08 9.90 10.14
C GLN A 16 -16.68 9.58 9.58
N PRO A 17 -16.51 8.50 8.79
CA PRO A 17 -15.24 8.24 8.16
C PRO A 17 -14.95 9.36 7.16
N MET A 18 -13.82 10.04 7.35
CA MET A 18 -13.27 10.91 6.33
C MET A 18 -12.49 10.05 5.35
N ARG A 19 -13.02 9.90 4.14
CA ARG A 19 -12.34 9.17 3.07
C ARG A 19 -11.10 9.94 2.63
N LEU A 20 -9.93 9.36 2.87
CA LEU A 20 -8.64 9.96 2.54
C LEU A 20 -8.21 9.56 1.13
N ILE A 21 -8.35 8.28 0.79
CA ILE A 21 -7.95 7.71 -0.50
C ILE A 21 -9.06 6.77 -0.96
N ASP A 22 -9.45 6.91 -2.21
CA ASP A 22 -10.40 6.01 -2.87
C ASP A 22 -9.80 5.52 -4.19
N ASP A 23 -9.32 4.30 -4.17
CA ASP A 23 -8.75 3.62 -5.32
C ASP A 23 -9.50 2.28 -5.54
N PRO A 24 -9.72 1.83 -6.79
CA PRO A 24 -10.40 0.57 -7.09
C PRO A 24 -9.78 -0.70 -6.46
N TRP A 25 -8.59 -0.58 -5.89
CA TRP A 25 -7.88 -1.64 -5.18
C TRP A 25 -7.82 -1.41 -3.67
N CYS A 26 -8.00 -0.16 -3.21
CA CYS A 26 -7.85 0.22 -1.82
C CYS A 26 -8.66 1.47 -1.47
N THR A 27 -9.43 1.42 -0.39
CA THR A 27 -10.04 2.58 0.24
C THR A 27 -9.38 2.80 1.61
N ILE A 28 -9.01 4.04 1.92
CA ILE A 28 -8.45 4.42 3.21
C ILE A 28 -9.33 5.51 3.81
N ASP A 29 -9.84 5.21 4.99
CA ASP A 29 -10.72 6.10 5.74
C ASP A 29 -10.07 6.43 7.09
N SER A 30 -10.27 7.65 7.59
CA SER A 30 -9.86 8.05 8.93
C SER A 30 -11.06 8.49 9.74
N CYS A 31 -11.09 8.11 11.01
CA CYS A 31 -12.12 8.52 11.96
C CYS A 31 -11.57 9.59 12.90
N ASP A 32 -12.44 10.46 13.40
CA ASP A 32 -12.09 11.52 14.37
C ASP A 32 -11.48 10.98 15.68
N CYS A 33 -11.70 9.70 15.98
CA CYS A 33 -11.06 9.00 17.09
C CYS A 33 -9.58 8.64 16.85
N GLY A 34 -8.96 9.13 15.77
CA GLY A 34 -7.54 8.90 15.45
C GLY A 34 -7.24 7.50 14.92
N THR A 35 -8.27 6.76 14.53
CA THR A 35 -8.15 5.45 13.89
C THR A 35 -8.16 5.62 12.37
N VAL A 36 -7.29 4.88 11.68
CA VAL A 36 -7.29 4.72 10.23
C VAL A 36 -7.78 3.32 9.87
N HIS A 37 -8.74 3.24 8.97
CA HIS A 37 -9.24 2.02 8.37
C HIS A 37 -8.65 1.88 6.97
N VAL A 38 -8.06 0.73 6.69
CA VAL A 38 -7.53 0.40 5.37
C VAL A 38 -8.29 -0.80 4.84
N HIS A 39 -9.08 -0.57 3.80
CA HIS A 39 -9.89 -1.55 3.11
C HIS A 39 -9.25 -1.90 1.78
N THR A 40 -8.74 -3.12 1.66
CA THR A 40 -8.34 -3.70 0.38
C THR A 40 -9.37 -4.75 -0.02
N ARG A 41 -9.28 -5.27 -1.26
CA ARG A 41 -10.17 -6.34 -1.74
C ARG A 41 -10.17 -7.60 -0.88
N THR A 42 -9.06 -7.90 -0.22
CA THR A 42 -8.85 -9.17 0.50
C THR A 42 -8.73 -9.01 2.01
N LEU A 43 -8.41 -7.80 2.48
CA LEU A 43 -8.11 -7.54 3.87
C LEU A 43 -8.61 -6.14 4.25
N SER A 44 -9.30 -6.07 5.38
CA SER A 44 -9.62 -4.82 6.06
C SER A 44 -8.92 -4.79 7.40
N VAL A 45 -8.17 -3.73 7.68
CA VAL A 45 -7.45 -3.56 8.96
C VAL A 45 -7.78 -2.21 9.57
N ARG A 46 -7.93 -2.22 10.89
CA ARG A 46 -8.07 -1.03 11.72
C ARG A 46 -6.73 -0.76 12.39
N LEU A 47 -6.19 0.44 12.19
CA LEU A 47 -4.89 0.84 12.70
C LEU A 47 -5.02 2.15 13.49
N THR A 48 -4.18 2.35 14.48
CA THR A 48 -3.98 3.71 15.02
C THR A 48 -3.21 4.55 14.01
N GLN A 49 -3.30 5.88 14.11
CA GLN A 49 -2.53 6.78 13.24
C GLN A 49 -1.02 6.49 13.27
N GLU A 50 -0.44 6.22 14.44
CA GLU A 50 0.99 5.87 14.57
C GLU A 50 1.33 4.57 13.86
N GLN A 51 0.50 3.53 14.01
CA GLN A 51 0.68 2.25 13.33
C GLN A 51 0.58 2.40 11.81
N PHE A 52 -0.38 3.20 11.33
CA PHE A 52 -0.53 3.49 9.91
C PHE A 52 0.70 4.21 9.35
N LEU A 53 1.23 5.21 10.04
CA LEU A 53 2.44 5.92 9.61
C LEU A 53 3.67 5.01 9.58
N LEU A 54 3.82 4.13 10.57
CA LEU A 54 4.91 3.15 10.59
C LEU A 54 4.79 2.15 9.43
N LEU A 55 3.58 1.68 9.15
CA LEU A 55 3.30 0.78 8.03
C LEU A 55 3.56 1.46 6.68
N ALA A 56 3.07 2.69 6.48
CA ALA A 56 3.29 3.45 5.26
C ALA A 56 4.79 3.66 5.00
N ARG A 57 5.55 3.99 6.06
CA ARG A 57 7.00 4.14 5.96
C ARG A 57 7.70 2.83 5.60
N SER A 58 7.34 1.72 6.23
CA SER A 58 7.98 0.42 5.96
C SER A 58 7.71 -0.05 4.54
N ILE A 59 6.47 0.10 4.05
CA ILE A 59 6.09 -0.19 2.66
C ILE A 59 6.86 0.71 1.69
N GLY A 60 6.98 2.02 1.96
CA GLY A 60 7.73 2.94 1.12
C GLY A 60 9.22 2.55 0.98
N VAL A 61 9.86 2.13 2.08
CA VAL A 61 11.25 1.62 2.04
C VAL A 61 11.35 0.33 1.24
N ALA A 62 10.40 -0.60 1.40
CA ALA A 62 10.38 -1.85 0.66
C ALA A 62 10.17 -1.63 -0.84
N ALA A 63 9.26 -0.74 -1.22
CA ALA A 63 9.01 -0.36 -2.62
C ALA A 63 10.25 0.26 -3.26
N HIS A 64 10.91 1.20 -2.56
CA HIS A 64 12.14 1.81 -3.07
C HIS A 64 13.25 0.78 -3.29
N ARG A 65 13.42 -0.17 -2.36
CA ARG A 65 14.41 -1.25 -2.52
C ARG A 65 14.08 -2.16 -3.70
N LEU A 66 12.81 -2.46 -3.91
CA LEU A 66 12.37 -3.26 -5.05
C LEU A 66 12.71 -2.56 -6.38
N ASP A 67 12.46 -1.24 -6.47
CA ASP A 67 12.80 -0.46 -7.66
C ASP A 67 14.31 -0.47 -7.94
N SER A 68 15.14 -0.32 -6.91
CA SER A 68 16.60 -0.44 -7.07
C SER A 68 17.02 -1.81 -7.60
N LEU A 69 16.46 -2.89 -7.05
CA LEU A 69 16.76 -4.25 -7.52
C LEU A 69 16.30 -4.49 -8.97
N LEU A 70 15.15 -3.92 -9.36
CA LEU A 70 14.66 -4.01 -10.73
C LEU A 70 15.55 -3.21 -11.70
N ALA A 71 16.05 -2.05 -11.29
CA ALA A 71 16.99 -1.25 -12.06
C ALA A 71 18.32 -1.99 -12.25
N ASP A 72 18.90 -2.53 -11.18
CA ASP A 72 20.15 -3.31 -11.24
C ASP A 72 20.00 -4.53 -12.16
N ARG A 73 18.86 -5.22 -12.08
CA ARG A 73 18.56 -6.37 -12.94
C ARG A 73 18.41 -5.98 -14.41
N ALA A 74 17.82 -4.82 -14.70
CA ALA A 74 17.71 -4.31 -16.05
C ALA A 74 19.09 -3.99 -16.65
N GLU A 75 20.00 -3.40 -15.85
CA GLU A 75 21.37 -3.10 -16.29
C GLU A 75 22.16 -4.39 -16.58
N GLN A 76 22.08 -5.39 -15.70
CA GLN A 76 22.72 -6.70 -15.91
C GLN A 76 22.18 -7.43 -17.15
N ALA A 77 20.87 -7.33 -17.43
CA ALA A 77 20.27 -7.92 -18.62
C ALA A 77 20.80 -7.26 -19.91
N CYS A 78 21.02 -5.95 -19.89
CA CYS A 78 21.64 -5.23 -21.01
C CYS A 78 23.09 -5.67 -21.22
N GLU A 79 23.88 -5.84 -20.15
CA GLU A 79 25.28 -6.26 -20.23
C GLU A 79 25.45 -7.66 -20.85
N TRP A 80 24.55 -8.60 -20.54
CA TRP A 80 24.58 -9.96 -21.10
C TRP A 80 24.01 -10.06 -22.53
N SER A 81 23.21 -9.09 -22.97
CA SER A 81 22.67 -9.02 -24.33
C SER A 81 23.65 -8.45 -25.36
N GLY A 82 24.83 -7.98 -24.92
CA GLY A 82 25.96 -7.68 -25.79
C GLY A 82 26.54 -8.94 -26.41
N THR A 83 26.01 -9.34 -27.56
CA THR A 83 26.59 -10.40 -28.41
C THR A 83 28.08 -10.17 -28.69
N PRO A 84 28.94 -11.19 -28.65
CA PRO A 84 30.30 -11.06 -29.16
C PRO A 84 30.21 -10.82 -30.67
N THR A 85 30.63 -9.64 -31.14
CA THR A 85 31.00 -9.43 -32.54
C THR A 85 32.23 -10.30 -32.83
N ALA A 86 31.99 -11.55 -33.16
CA ALA A 86 32.86 -12.33 -34.00
C ALA A 86 32.67 -11.82 -35.43
N GLU A 87 33.50 -10.87 -35.85
CA GLU A 87 33.77 -10.67 -37.27
C GLU A 87 35.19 -11.15 -37.53
N ALA A 88 35.23 -12.17 -38.40
CA ALA A 88 36.39 -12.83 -38.96
C ALA A 88 36.90 -12.10 -40.21
#